data_AF-A0A023GC38-F1
#
_entry.id   AF-A0A023GC38-F1
#
_cell.length_a   1.000
_cell.length_b   1.000
_cell.length_c   1.000
_cell.angle_alpha   90.00
_cell.angle_beta   90.00
_cell.angle_gamma   90.00
#
_symmetry.space_group_name_H-M   'P 1'
#
loop_
_entity.id
_entity.type
_entity.pdbx_description
1 polymer ?
#
loop_
_entity_poly.entity_id
_entity_poly.type
_entity_poly.pdbx_seq_one_letter_code
_entity_poly.pdbx_strand_id
1 'polypeptide(L)'
;MMKVMKVFIVFLVFYVNEIYCTEGKYCVINNYRVYDENSYVDTENPCERRYCSLGNDPFVRIMVCGSQGAPECRDPKQEGNRFPKCCTEKPWCTDKQLEKMRQKDAADKEKEVRQQLLNSR
;
A
#
# COMPACT_ATOMS: atom_id res chain seq x y z
N MET A 1 -37.96 36.78 -2.51
CA MET A 1 -37.52 35.48 -3.04
C MET A 1 -36.08 35.45 -3.59
N MET A 2 -35.54 36.53 -4.19
CA MET A 2 -34.17 36.53 -4.76
C MET A 2 -33.01 36.31 -3.76
N LYS A 3 -33.15 36.71 -2.49
CA LYS A 3 -32.07 36.55 -1.48
C LYS A 3 -31.85 35.08 -1.08
N VAL A 4 -32.91 34.27 -1.02
CA VAL A 4 -32.84 32.85 -0.62
C VAL A 4 -32.16 32.01 -1.70
N MET A 5 -32.44 32.32 -2.97
CA MET A 5 -31.85 31.62 -4.12
C MET A 5 -30.34 31.83 -4.22
N LYS A 6 -29.83 33.04 -3.90
CA LYS A 6 -28.39 33.32 -3.88
C LYS A 6 -27.64 32.56 -2.78
N VAL A 7 -28.22 32.42 -1.60
CA VAL A 7 -27.60 31.68 -0.49
C VAL A 7 -27.50 30.18 -0.84
N PHE A 8 -28.55 29.61 -1.41
CA PHE A 8 -28.53 28.21 -1.87
C PHE A 8 -27.46 27.93 -2.93
N ILE A 9 -27.27 28.85 -3.89
CA ILE A 9 -26.25 28.72 -4.93
C ILE A 9 -24.83 28.73 -4.32
N VAL A 10 -24.58 29.61 -3.34
CA VAL A 10 -23.27 29.66 -2.67
C VAL A 10 -23.00 28.35 -1.92
N PHE A 11 -23.98 27.84 -1.16
CA PHE A 11 -23.84 26.54 -0.48
C PHE A 11 -23.65 25.37 -1.46
N LEU A 12 -24.35 25.35 -2.59
CA LEU A 12 -24.17 24.34 -3.64
C LEU A 12 -22.77 24.39 -4.25
N VAL A 13 -22.22 25.58 -4.48
CA VAL A 13 -20.85 25.72 -5.02
C VAL A 13 -19.82 25.20 -4.02
N PHE A 14 -19.96 25.48 -2.72
CA PHE A 14 -19.08 24.89 -1.70
C PHE A 14 -19.26 23.37 -1.58
N TYR A 15 -20.49 22.88 -1.59
CA TYR A 15 -20.81 21.46 -1.45
C TYR A 15 -20.31 20.63 -2.64
N VAL A 16 -20.47 21.14 -3.88
CA VAL A 16 -19.96 20.47 -5.09
C VAL A 16 -18.44 20.58 -5.16
N ASN A 17 -17.81 21.70 -4.78
CA ASN A 17 -16.35 21.80 -4.81
C ASN A 17 -15.66 20.96 -3.72
N GLU A 18 -16.22 20.81 -2.53
CA GLU A 18 -15.59 19.98 -1.48
C GLU A 18 -15.77 18.47 -1.72
N ILE A 19 -16.95 18.04 -2.22
CA ILE A 19 -17.21 16.62 -2.48
C ILE A 19 -16.50 16.15 -3.76
N TYR A 20 -16.42 16.98 -4.79
CA TYR A 20 -15.74 16.59 -6.04
C TYR A 20 -14.20 16.60 -5.92
N CYS A 21 -13.64 17.35 -4.95
CA CYS A 21 -12.21 17.36 -4.68
C CYS A 21 -11.72 16.23 -3.76
N THR A 22 -12.61 15.40 -3.20
CA THR A 22 -12.24 14.35 -2.22
C THR A 22 -12.18 12.93 -2.79
N GLU A 23 -12.48 12.71 -4.08
CA GLU A 23 -12.17 11.44 -4.75
C GLU A 23 -10.66 11.34 -5.06
N GLY A 24 -9.87 11.17 -4.00
CA GLY A 24 -8.46 10.81 -4.11
C GLY A 24 -8.31 9.47 -4.83
N LYS A 25 -7.20 9.30 -5.57
CA LYS A 25 -6.85 8.04 -6.22
C LYS A 25 -6.76 6.92 -5.17
N TYR A 26 -7.32 5.75 -5.48
CA TYR A 26 -7.27 4.60 -4.59
C TYR A 26 -7.11 3.28 -5.35
N CYS A 27 -6.52 2.29 -4.69
CA CYS A 27 -6.61 0.89 -5.11
C CYS A 27 -7.71 0.17 -4.33
N VAL A 28 -8.26 -0.90 -4.92
CA VAL A 28 -9.15 -1.82 -4.22
C VAL A 28 -8.42 -3.12 -3.96
N ILE A 29 -8.19 -3.45 -2.69
CA ILE A 29 -7.56 -4.71 -2.26
C ILE A 29 -8.51 -5.42 -1.30
N ASN A 30 -8.98 -6.62 -1.66
CA ASN A 30 -9.92 -7.42 -0.84
C ASN A 30 -11.15 -6.64 -0.36
N ASN A 31 -11.74 -5.82 -1.23
CA ASN A 31 -12.88 -4.91 -0.95
C ASN A 31 -12.56 -3.69 -0.06
N TYR A 32 -11.30 -3.49 0.34
CA TYR A 32 -10.87 -2.29 1.03
C TYR A 32 -10.30 -1.27 0.04
N ARG A 33 -10.66 0.00 0.23
CA ARG A 33 -10.05 1.12 -0.49
C ARG A 33 -8.76 1.50 0.20
N VAL A 34 -7.72 1.62 -0.59
CA VAL A 34 -6.37 1.89 -0.15
C VAL A 34 -5.90 3.17 -0.81
N TYR A 35 -5.65 4.18 0.02
CA TYR A 35 -5.33 5.55 -0.41
C TYR A 35 -3.85 5.91 -0.22
N ASP A 36 -3.06 5.01 0.37
CA ASP A 36 -1.63 5.21 0.59
C ASP A 36 -0.81 4.46 -0.47
N GLU A 37 0.09 5.17 -1.12
CA GLU A 37 1.05 4.59 -2.07
C GLU A 37 2.01 3.64 -1.33
N ASN A 38 2.35 2.50 -1.94
CA ASN A 38 3.22 1.44 -1.38
C ASN A 38 2.67 0.66 -0.18
N SER A 39 1.46 0.95 0.27
CA SER A 39 0.75 0.07 1.20
C SER A 39 0.56 -1.32 0.58
N TYR A 40 0.66 -2.36 1.41
CA TYR A 40 0.55 -3.74 0.96
C TYR A 40 -0.29 -4.60 1.89
N VAL A 41 -0.86 -5.65 1.31
CA VAL A 41 -1.60 -6.68 2.02
C VAL A 41 -1.00 -8.03 1.70
N ASP A 42 -0.61 -8.76 2.74
CA ASP A 42 -0.17 -10.15 2.64
C ASP A 42 -1.37 -11.08 2.82
N THR A 43 -1.48 -12.07 1.92
CA THR A 43 -2.56 -13.06 1.90
C THR A 43 -1.99 -14.48 2.00
N GLU A 44 -2.78 -15.41 2.54
CA GLU A 44 -2.40 -16.83 2.67
C GLU A 44 -2.92 -17.66 1.48
N ASN A 45 -4.14 -17.37 1.00
CA ASN A 45 -4.73 -18.04 -0.14
C ASN A 45 -5.43 -17.03 -1.08
N PRO A 46 -4.88 -16.76 -2.29
CA PRO A 46 -3.57 -17.21 -2.77
C PRO A 46 -2.41 -16.65 -1.90
N CYS A 47 -1.25 -17.33 -1.88
CA CYS A 47 -0.08 -16.88 -1.12
C CYS A 47 0.66 -15.76 -1.87
N GLU A 48 0.24 -14.53 -1.65
CA GLU A 48 0.76 -13.37 -2.37
C GLU A 48 0.72 -12.09 -1.52
N ARG A 49 1.54 -11.13 -1.94
CA ARG A 49 1.54 -9.76 -1.46
C ARG A 49 0.99 -8.84 -2.53
N ARG A 50 0.00 -8.03 -2.19
CA ARG A 50 -0.62 -7.04 -3.09
C ARG A 50 -0.21 -5.66 -2.67
N TYR A 51 0.39 -4.89 -3.57
CA TYR A 51 0.82 -3.52 -3.37
C TYR A 51 -0.11 -2.55 -4.10
N CYS A 52 -0.48 -1.46 -3.46
CA CYS A 52 -1.16 -0.35 -4.12
C CYS A 52 -0.14 0.63 -4.73
N SER A 53 -0.29 0.92 -6.02
CA SER A 53 0.41 2.03 -6.68
C SER A 53 -0.62 3.06 -7.14
N LEU A 54 -0.38 4.31 -6.75
CA LEU A 54 -1.28 5.45 -6.96
C LEU A 54 -0.71 6.44 -7.97
N GLY A 55 0.05 5.94 -8.94
CA GLY A 55 0.64 6.71 -10.03
C GLY A 55 -0.40 7.40 -10.94
N ASN A 56 -0.10 7.54 -12.23
CA ASN A 56 -1.04 8.18 -13.15
C ASN A 56 -2.38 7.45 -13.20
N ASP A 57 -2.33 6.12 -13.34
CA ASP A 57 -3.47 5.22 -13.24
C ASP A 57 -3.27 4.30 -12.04
N PRO A 58 -4.20 4.26 -11.06
CA PRO A 58 -4.07 3.38 -9.90
C PRO A 58 -4.13 1.91 -10.30
N PHE A 59 -3.18 1.11 -9.84
CA PHE A 59 -3.17 -0.33 -10.08
C PHE A 59 -2.62 -1.11 -8.90
N VAL A 60 -3.03 -2.38 -8.82
CA VAL A 60 -2.54 -3.32 -7.81
C VAL A 60 -1.42 -4.16 -8.42
N ARG A 61 -0.21 -4.10 -7.83
CA ARG A 61 0.89 -4.98 -8.18
C ARG A 61 0.85 -6.22 -7.29
N ILE A 62 0.90 -7.40 -7.89
CA ILE A 62 0.88 -8.68 -7.17
C ILE A 62 2.29 -9.27 -7.18
N MET A 63 2.79 -9.60 -5.99
CA MET A 63 4.02 -10.35 -5.80
C MET A 63 3.67 -11.74 -5.29
N VAL A 64 3.96 -12.75 -6.10
CA VAL A 64 3.83 -14.15 -5.73
C VAL A 64 5.17 -14.69 -5.26
N CYS A 65 5.20 -15.88 -4.68
CA CYS A 65 6.41 -16.48 -4.14
C CYS A 65 7.53 -16.64 -5.19
N GLY A 66 7.19 -16.90 -6.45
CA GLY A 66 8.15 -16.98 -7.56
C GLY A 66 8.57 -15.63 -8.19
N SER A 67 8.00 -14.51 -7.74
CA SER A 67 8.31 -13.19 -8.32
C SER A 67 9.74 -12.75 -8.01
N GLN A 68 10.36 -12.03 -8.95
CA GLN A 68 11.61 -11.32 -8.69
C GLN A 68 11.37 -10.28 -7.59
N GLY A 69 12.17 -10.34 -6.52
CA GLY A 69 12.02 -9.48 -5.34
C GLY A 69 11.22 -10.10 -4.19
N ALA A 70 10.60 -11.27 -4.39
CA ALA A 70 10.02 -12.02 -3.27
C ALA A 70 11.12 -12.49 -2.29
N PRO A 71 10.85 -12.55 -0.98
CA PRO A 71 11.82 -12.95 0.04
C PRO A 71 12.45 -14.30 -0.29
N GLU A 72 13.78 -14.44 -0.18
CA GLU A 72 14.49 -15.68 -0.57
C GLU A 72 14.13 -16.87 0.33
N CYS A 73 13.66 -16.60 1.53
CA CYS A 73 13.36 -17.59 2.56
C CYS A 73 12.16 -17.16 3.40
N ARG A 74 11.62 -18.09 4.17
CA ARG A 74 10.48 -17.87 5.08
C ARG A 74 10.96 -17.51 6.47
N ASP A 75 10.41 -16.45 7.06
CA ASP A 75 10.67 -16.11 8.45
C ASP A 75 9.90 -17.06 9.39
N PRO A 76 10.59 -17.91 10.18
CA PRO A 76 9.92 -18.83 11.11
C PRO A 76 9.20 -18.09 12.25
N LYS A 77 9.58 -16.84 12.54
CA LYS A 77 9.03 -16.03 13.64
C LYS A 77 7.85 -15.16 13.20
N GLN A 78 7.54 -15.11 11.90
CA GLN A 78 6.40 -14.33 11.40
C GLN A 78 5.08 -14.90 11.96
N GLU A 79 4.22 -14.02 12.49
CA GLU A 79 2.91 -14.41 12.99
C GLU A 79 1.94 -14.77 11.84
N GLY A 80 1.05 -15.73 12.10
CA GLY A 80 0.13 -16.27 11.10
C GLY A 80 0.81 -17.07 10.00
N ASN A 81 0.11 -17.25 8.86
CA ASN A 81 0.56 -18.03 7.70
C ASN A 81 0.54 -17.21 6.39
N ARG A 82 0.56 -15.88 6.47
CA ARG A 82 0.50 -15.02 5.28
C ARG A 82 1.84 -14.98 4.54
N PHE A 83 1.86 -14.41 3.33
CA PHE A 83 3.09 -14.19 2.58
C PHE A 83 4.18 -13.48 3.43
N PRO A 84 5.47 -13.83 3.31
CA PRO A 84 6.04 -14.96 2.55
C PRO A 84 5.97 -16.33 3.27
N LYS A 85 5.46 -16.43 4.50
CA LYS A 85 5.50 -17.68 5.30
C LYS A 85 4.74 -18.85 4.66
N CYS A 86 3.68 -18.58 3.90
CA CYS A 86 2.98 -19.60 3.10
C CYS A 86 3.74 -20.09 1.84
N CYS A 87 4.89 -19.52 1.49
CA CYS A 87 5.70 -19.95 0.34
C CYS A 87 6.47 -21.25 0.65
N THR A 88 5.76 -22.38 0.68
CA THR A 88 6.29 -23.70 1.08
C THR A 88 7.47 -24.21 0.26
N GLU A 89 7.60 -23.74 -0.98
CA GLU A 89 8.70 -24.03 -1.89
C GLU A 89 10.02 -23.36 -1.49
N LYS A 90 9.99 -22.37 -0.58
CA LYS A 90 11.18 -21.66 -0.10
C LYS A 90 11.70 -22.26 1.20
N PRO A 91 13.02 -22.26 1.44
CA PRO A 91 13.58 -22.72 2.69
C PRO A 91 13.24 -21.78 3.86
N TRP A 92 13.37 -22.28 5.09
CA TRP A 92 13.36 -21.42 6.28
C TRP A 92 14.61 -20.55 6.33
N CYS A 93 14.46 -19.29 6.73
CA CYS A 93 15.59 -18.39 6.87
C CYS A 93 16.51 -18.80 8.02
N THR A 94 17.82 -18.68 7.78
CA THR A 94 18.83 -18.65 8.85
C THR A 94 18.80 -17.30 9.57
N ASP A 95 19.33 -17.23 10.80
CA ASP A 95 19.41 -15.97 11.56
C ASP A 95 20.16 -14.86 10.79
N LYS A 96 21.21 -15.21 10.04
CA LYS A 96 21.94 -14.25 9.19
C LYS A 96 21.08 -13.69 8.05
N GLN A 97 20.24 -14.52 7.45
CA GLN A 97 19.32 -14.09 6.39
C GLN A 97 18.20 -13.22 6.95
N LEU A 98 17.66 -13.58 8.12
CA LEU A 98 16.67 -12.76 8.81
C LEU A 98 17.22 -11.37 9.13
N GLU A 99 18.44 -11.30 9.64
CA GLU A 99 19.08 -10.02 9.95
C GLU A 99 19.28 -9.17 8.69
N LYS A 100 19.73 -9.78 7.59
CA LYS A 100 19.87 -9.09 6.30
C LYS A 100 18.53 -8.56 5.77
N MET A 101 17.44 -9.32 5.91
CA MET A 101 16.11 -8.87 5.51
C MET A 101 15.63 -7.68 6.36
N ARG A 102 15.81 -7.75 7.68
CA ARG A 102 15.44 -6.64 8.58
C ARG A 102 16.22 -5.37 8.29
N GLN A 103 17.52 -5.49 8.03
CA GLN A 103 18.35 -4.35 7.64
C GLN A 103 17.93 -3.75 6.30
N LYS A 104 17.55 -4.59 5.33
CA LYS A 104 17.01 -4.13 4.05
C LYS A 104 15.69 -3.38 4.24
N ASP A 105 14.75 -3.93 5.00
CA ASP A 105 13.46 -3.30 5.28
C ASP A 105 13.64 -1.96 6.01
N ALA A 106 14.57 -1.88 6.95
CA ALA A 106 14.91 -0.63 7.65
C ALA A 106 15.50 0.42 6.69
N ALA A 107 16.43 0.02 5.83
CA ALA A 107 17.06 0.91 4.86
C ALA A 107 16.06 1.40 3.79
N ASP A 108 15.13 0.56 3.36
CA ASP A 108 14.09 0.93 2.39
C ASP A 108 13.09 1.92 3.01
N LYS A 109 12.70 1.72 4.28
CA LYS A 109 11.91 2.71 5.04
C LYS A 109 12.63 4.04 5.22
N GLU A 110 13.93 4.03 5.52
CA GLU A 110 14.71 5.25 5.68
C GLU A 110 14.76 6.07 4.37
N LYS A 111 14.95 5.38 3.22
CA LYS A 111 14.89 6.02 1.90
C LYS A 111 13.53 6.63 1.62
N GLU A 112 12.46 5.94 1.96
CA GLU A 112 11.08 6.41 1.79
C GLU A 112 10.84 7.69 2.61
N VAL A 113 11.17 7.68 3.91
CA VAL A 113 11.05 8.85 4.78
C VAL A 113 11.87 10.03 4.24
N ARG A 114 13.11 9.76 3.80
CA ARG A 114 13.96 10.81 3.21
C ARG A 114 13.37 11.40 1.94
N GLN A 115 12.78 10.59 1.06
CA GLN A 115 12.11 11.07 -0.15
C GLN A 115 10.87 11.91 0.18
N GLN A 116 10.06 11.48 1.15
CA GLN A 116 8.91 12.27 1.62
C GLN A 116 9.35 13.65 2.13
N LEU A 117 10.41 13.71 2.96
CA LEU A 117 10.95 14.96 3.46
C LEU A 117 11.51 15.88 2.36
N LEU A 118 12.05 15.31 1.28
CA LEU A 118 12.53 16.08 0.13
C LEU A 118 11.37 16.60 -0.75
N ASN A 119 10.29 15.83 -0.89
CA ASN A 119 9.13 16.19 -1.70
C ASN A 119 8.11 17.09 -0.97
N SER A 120 8.22 17.24 0.35
CA SER A 120 7.42 18.17 1.15
C SER A 120 8.04 19.58 1.29
N ARG A 121 9.14 19.87 0.59
CA ARG A 121 9.74 21.22 0.48
C ARG A 121 9.40 21.84 -0.86
#